data_AF-A0A399RL82-F1
#
_entry.id   AF-A0A399RL82-F1
#
_cell.length_a   1.000
_cell.length_b   1.000
_cell.length_c   1.000
_cell.angle_alpha   90.00
_cell.angle_beta   90.00
_cell.angle_gamma   90.00
#
_symmetry.space_group_name_H-M   'P 1'
#
loop_
_entity.id
_entity.type
_entity.pdbx_description
1 polymer ?
#
loop_
_entity_poly.entity_id
_entity_poly.type
_entity_poly.pdbx_seq_one_letter_code
_entity_poly.pdbx_strand_id
1 'polypeptide(L)'
;MFKTAIVATLAAILAVTFAGAQSGAVCGQDTTLSGLVRCAAEAAAVLPEDKRVRLRPDMLRTAQSVGGDALETEIAGRMPQAPAKQRTDTGPYPDYGWQAAKDLIETGGIEALMEAARAKSGPLRYGRAEALLAAGQRAAGFGLDDGTARQLAAQDGLAWRLNEVLLEMARSAEAFEAGDLAHAAARLAALRCDLKTFDTARTMTLAPDAIRYTFWRARITGDRAGLPTAIMTGASSEDTRPIRQALDGIEFLAEFGACDG
;
A
#
# COMPACT_ATOMS: atom_id res chain seq x y z
N MET A 1 36.62 -73.74 20.36
CA MET A 1 36.36 -73.28 18.98
C MET A 1 34.94 -72.71 18.93
N PHE A 2 34.79 -71.40 19.16
CA PHE A 2 33.50 -70.72 19.00
C PHE A 2 33.69 -69.60 17.98
N LYS A 3 32.95 -69.73 16.88
CA LYS A 3 33.00 -68.88 15.70
C LYS A 3 32.32 -67.55 15.98
N THR A 4 33.02 -66.47 15.67
CA THR A 4 32.51 -65.13 15.41
C THR A 4 31.51 -65.15 14.27
N ALA A 5 30.34 -64.53 14.45
CA ALA A 5 29.45 -64.14 13.37
C ALA A 5 28.91 -62.73 13.67
N ILE A 6 29.51 -61.75 12.99
CA ILE A 6 29.03 -60.39 12.80
C ILE A 6 27.93 -60.48 11.74
N VAL A 7 26.72 -60.00 12.02
CA VAL A 7 25.71 -59.72 10.99
C VAL A 7 25.08 -58.37 11.28
N ALA A 8 25.05 -57.56 10.23
CA ALA A 8 24.92 -56.13 10.20
C ALA A 8 23.47 -55.65 10.38
N THR A 9 23.33 -54.57 11.15
CA THR A 9 22.10 -53.79 11.28
C THR A 9 21.92 -52.94 10.01
N LEU A 10 20.96 -53.29 9.17
CA LEU A 10 20.51 -52.44 8.05
C LEU A 10 19.65 -51.30 8.62
N ALA A 11 20.23 -50.11 8.73
CA ALA A 11 19.46 -48.88 8.91
C ALA A 11 19.01 -48.38 7.54
N ALA A 12 17.75 -48.63 7.19
CA ALA A 12 17.10 -48.00 6.04
C ALA A 12 16.89 -46.52 6.35
N ILE A 13 17.82 -45.67 5.90
CA ILE A 13 17.65 -44.23 5.87
C ILE A 13 16.64 -43.94 4.75
N LEU A 14 15.40 -43.64 5.13
CA LEU A 14 14.47 -42.94 4.25
C LEU A 14 15.06 -41.54 4.00
N ALA A 15 15.79 -41.41 2.90
CA ALA A 15 16.09 -40.13 2.31
C ALA A 15 14.77 -39.54 1.79
N VAL A 16 14.08 -38.77 2.63
CA VAL A 16 13.07 -37.82 2.17
C VAL A 16 13.83 -36.77 1.39
N THR A 17 13.89 -36.94 0.07
CA THR A 17 14.32 -35.91 -0.85
C THR A 17 13.28 -34.79 -0.82
N PHE A 18 13.54 -33.76 -0.01
CA PHE A 18 12.93 -32.45 -0.22
C PHE A 18 13.53 -31.85 -1.50
N ALA A 19 13.17 -32.42 -2.64
CA ALA A 19 13.38 -31.82 -3.95
C ALA A 19 12.37 -30.69 -4.10
N GLY A 20 12.79 -29.49 -3.68
CA GLY A 20 11.97 -28.29 -3.73
C GLY A 20 12.69 -27.07 -3.17
N ALA A 21 14.00 -26.95 -3.36
CA ALA A 21 14.63 -25.64 -3.30
C ALA A 21 14.08 -24.85 -4.49
N GLN A 22 12.95 -24.18 -4.28
CA GLN A 22 12.46 -23.15 -5.19
C GLN A 22 13.62 -22.19 -5.39
N SER A 23 14.11 -22.08 -6.64
CA SER A 23 15.00 -21.02 -7.06
C SER A 23 14.39 -19.73 -6.51
N GLY A 24 15.04 -19.16 -5.48
CA GLY A 24 14.53 -17.97 -4.81
C GLY A 24 14.23 -16.95 -5.90
N ALA A 25 12.98 -16.47 -5.96
CA ALA A 25 12.66 -15.40 -6.89
C ALA A 25 13.64 -14.26 -6.60
N VAL A 26 14.36 -13.80 -7.62
CA VAL A 26 15.28 -12.66 -7.52
C VAL A 26 14.80 -11.67 -8.54
N CYS A 27 14.28 -10.54 -8.08
CA CYS A 27 14.05 -9.43 -8.97
C CYS A 27 15.32 -8.59 -9.13
N GLY A 28 15.50 -8.02 -10.33
CA GLY A 28 16.65 -7.18 -10.65
C GLY A 28 16.72 -5.89 -9.82
N GLN A 29 17.78 -5.10 -10.03
CA GLN A 29 17.97 -3.79 -9.37
C GLN A 29 17.21 -2.64 -10.08
N ASP A 30 16.25 -2.96 -10.95
CA ASP A 30 15.47 -1.97 -11.68
C ASP A 30 14.46 -1.29 -10.73
N THR A 31 14.61 0.02 -10.59
CA THR A 31 13.78 0.87 -9.72
C THR A 31 12.79 1.74 -10.50
N THR A 32 12.68 1.55 -11.82
CA THR A 32 11.58 2.10 -12.60
C THR A 32 10.26 1.51 -12.12
N LEU A 33 9.16 2.26 -12.29
CA LEU A 33 7.84 1.77 -11.86
C LEU A 33 7.48 0.45 -12.56
N SER A 34 7.74 0.34 -13.87
CA SER A 34 7.53 -0.91 -14.62
C SER A 34 8.43 -2.05 -14.12
N GLY A 35 9.68 -1.76 -13.74
CA GLY A 35 10.59 -2.72 -13.09
C GLY A 35 10.06 -3.22 -11.75
N LEU A 36 9.50 -2.33 -10.93
CA LEU A 36 8.89 -2.67 -9.64
C LEU A 36 7.62 -3.51 -9.79
N VAL A 37 6.80 -3.27 -10.83
CA VAL A 37 5.66 -4.14 -11.18
C VAL A 37 6.14 -5.55 -11.53
N ARG A 38 7.21 -5.67 -12.35
CA ARG A 38 7.80 -6.97 -12.69
C ARG A 38 8.37 -7.67 -11.45
N CYS A 39 9.05 -6.94 -10.58
CA CYS A 39 9.54 -7.46 -9.30
C CYS A 39 8.38 -7.97 -8.43
N ALA A 40 7.25 -7.25 -8.36
CA ALA A 40 6.06 -7.70 -7.64
C ALA A 40 5.46 -8.98 -8.25
N ALA A 41 5.45 -9.13 -9.58
CA ALA A 41 5.01 -10.35 -10.25
C ALA A 41 5.95 -11.54 -9.98
N GLU A 42 7.26 -11.31 -9.92
CA GLU A 42 8.27 -12.31 -9.56
C GLU A 42 8.13 -12.73 -8.10
N ALA A 43 7.97 -11.77 -7.18
CA ALA A 43 7.64 -12.03 -5.79
C ALA A 43 6.34 -12.83 -5.64
N ALA A 44 5.32 -12.54 -6.45
CA ALA A 44 4.06 -13.29 -6.43
C ALA A 44 4.20 -14.72 -6.95
N ALA A 45 5.25 -15.06 -7.70
CA ALA A 45 5.43 -16.39 -8.27
C ALA A 45 5.62 -17.49 -7.21
N VAL A 46 6.08 -17.13 -6.00
CA VAL A 46 6.26 -18.07 -4.88
C VAL A 46 4.94 -18.41 -4.16
N LEU A 47 3.87 -17.67 -4.44
CA LEU A 47 2.56 -17.90 -3.84
C LEU A 47 1.85 -19.12 -4.46
N PRO A 48 1.04 -19.84 -3.67
CA PRO A 48 0.05 -20.79 -4.17
C PRO A 48 -0.83 -20.19 -5.28
N GLU A 49 -1.24 -21.04 -6.23
CA GLU A 49 -1.97 -20.61 -7.42
C GLU A 49 -3.26 -19.84 -7.11
N ASP A 50 -4.04 -20.31 -6.13
CA ASP A 50 -5.28 -19.66 -5.69
C ASP A 50 -5.04 -18.22 -5.23
N LYS A 51 -3.93 -17.96 -4.55
CA LYS A 51 -3.54 -16.62 -4.10
C LYS A 51 -3.08 -15.75 -5.26
N ARG A 52 -2.33 -16.32 -6.21
CA ARG A 52 -1.94 -15.60 -7.44
C ARG A 52 -3.15 -15.23 -8.28
N VAL A 53 -4.13 -16.13 -8.42
CA VAL A 53 -5.42 -15.85 -9.08
C VAL A 53 -6.13 -14.67 -8.42
N ARG A 54 -6.16 -14.62 -7.08
CA ARG A 54 -6.77 -13.50 -6.34
C ARG A 54 -6.01 -12.18 -6.44
N LEU A 55 -4.69 -12.22 -6.62
CA LEU A 55 -3.85 -11.02 -6.82
C LEU A 55 -3.91 -10.47 -8.24
N ARG A 56 -4.33 -11.29 -9.22
CA ARG A 56 -4.34 -10.92 -10.64
C ARG A 56 -5.03 -9.57 -10.91
N PRO A 57 -6.24 -9.28 -10.39
CA PRO A 57 -6.90 -8.01 -10.70
C PRO A 57 -6.10 -6.78 -10.24
N ASP A 58 -5.54 -6.83 -9.02
CA ASP A 58 -4.72 -5.74 -8.46
C ASP A 58 -3.45 -5.56 -9.28
N MET A 59 -2.75 -6.66 -9.60
CA MET A 59 -1.52 -6.63 -10.39
C MET A 59 -1.75 -6.07 -11.79
N LEU A 60 -2.82 -6.47 -12.48
CA LEU A 60 -3.15 -5.98 -13.82
C LEU A 60 -3.56 -4.50 -13.81
N ARG A 61 -4.32 -4.08 -12.80
CA ARG A 61 -4.67 -2.67 -12.62
C ARG A 61 -3.42 -1.81 -12.44
N THR A 62 -2.49 -2.24 -11.59
CA THR A 62 -1.22 -1.53 -11.36
C THR A 62 -0.33 -1.55 -12.61
N ALA A 63 -0.27 -2.68 -13.33
CA ALA A 63 0.47 -2.76 -14.59
C ALA A 63 -0.08 -1.80 -15.64
N GLN A 64 -1.41 -1.73 -15.77
CA GLN A 64 -2.08 -0.83 -16.69
C GLN A 64 -1.85 0.65 -16.32
N SER A 65 -1.94 1.00 -15.04
CA SER A 65 -1.73 2.39 -14.59
C SER A 65 -0.29 2.88 -14.79
N VAL A 66 0.69 1.98 -14.73
CA VAL A 66 2.12 2.30 -14.84
C VAL A 66 2.63 2.25 -16.28
N GLY A 67 2.24 1.24 -17.05
CA GLY A 67 2.85 0.93 -18.35
C GLY A 67 1.86 0.66 -19.48
N GLY A 68 0.56 0.87 -19.25
CA GLY A 68 -0.50 0.63 -20.22
C GLY A 68 -0.60 -0.81 -20.70
N ASP A 69 -1.28 -1.00 -21.84
CA ASP A 69 -1.68 -2.32 -22.35
C ASP A 69 -0.49 -3.28 -22.55
N ALA A 70 0.69 -2.74 -22.89
CA ALA A 70 1.90 -3.52 -23.09
C ALA A 70 2.36 -4.19 -21.79
N LEU A 71 2.42 -3.42 -20.69
CA LEU A 71 2.80 -3.96 -19.39
C LEU A 71 1.68 -4.83 -18.81
N GLU A 72 0.41 -4.45 -18.96
CA GLU A 72 -0.71 -5.30 -18.54
C GLU A 72 -0.65 -6.66 -19.24
N THR A 73 -0.44 -6.70 -20.56
CA THR A 73 -0.33 -7.94 -21.34
C THR A 73 0.86 -8.78 -20.91
N GLU A 74 2.03 -8.15 -20.68
CA GLU A 74 3.22 -8.84 -20.19
C GLU A 74 2.95 -9.53 -18.85
N ILE A 75 2.36 -8.81 -17.90
CA ILE A 75 2.11 -9.31 -16.55
C ILE A 75 0.96 -10.34 -16.54
N ALA A 76 -0.05 -10.16 -17.39
CA ALA A 76 -1.13 -11.12 -17.60
C ALA A 76 -0.61 -12.50 -18.02
N GLY A 77 0.45 -12.55 -18.83
CA GLY A 77 1.12 -13.79 -19.26
C GLY A 77 1.92 -14.50 -18.16
N ARG A 78 2.29 -13.79 -17.08
CA ARG A 78 3.03 -14.34 -15.93
C ARG A 78 2.12 -14.86 -14.82
N MET A 79 0.83 -14.54 -14.86
CA MET A 79 -0.13 -14.89 -13.82
C MET A 79 -1.09 -15.99 -14.28
N PRO A 80 -1.53 -16.89 -13.39
CA PRO A 80 -2.58 -17.84 -13.71
C PRO A 80 -3.87 -17.10 -14.10
N GLN A 81 -4.65 -17.70 -15.00
CA GLN A 81 -5.95 -17.15 -15.38
C GLN A 81 -6.92 -17.35 -14.20
N ALA A 82 -7.71 -16.31 -13.92
CA ALA A 82 -8.86 -16.51 -13.04
C ALA A 82 -9.95 -17.23 -13.83
N PRO A 83 -10.73 -18.16 -13.21
CA PRO A 83 -11.96 -18.61 -13.83
C PRO A 83 -12.82 -17.38 -14.14
N ALA A 84 -13.42 -17.35 -15.33
CA ALA A 84 -14.21 -16.23 -15.83
C ALA A 84 -15.39 -15.94 -14.90
N LYS A 85 -15.18 -15.12 -13.87
CA LYS A 85 -16.25 -14.41 -13.20
C LYS A 85 -16.51 -13.17 -14.03
N GLN A 86 -17.77 -12.93 -14.39
CA GLN A 86 -18.18 -11.68 -15.01
C GLN A 86 -17.62 -10.53 -14.15
N ARG A 87 -16.69 -9.78 -14.73
CA ARG A 87 -16.25 -8.51 -14.18
C ARG A 87 -17.47 -7.60 -14.28
N THR A 88 -18.25 -7.50 -13.21
CA THR A 88 -19.21 -6.40 -13.10
C THR A 88 -18.36 -5.16 -13.03
N ASP A 89 -18.27 -4.45 -14.15
CA ASP A 89 -17.71 -3.12 -14.20
C ASP A 89 -18.63 -2.22 -13.37
N THR A 90 -18.32 -2.06 -12.09
CA THR A 90 -19.09 -1.23 -11.16
C THR A 90 -18.71 0.25 -11.27
N GLY A 91 -17.95 0.64 -12.30
CA GLY A 91 -17.32 1.95 -12.36
C GLY A 91 -16.33 2.18 -11.21
N PRO A 92 -15.69 3.35 -11.17
CA PRO A 92 -14.84 3.73 -10.03
C PRO A 92 -15.69 3.77 -8.75
N TYR A 93 -15.18 3.15 -7.68
CA TYR A 93 -15.81 3.24 -6.37
C TYR A 93 -15.86 4.71 -5.93
N PRO A 94 -17.00 5.19 -5.39
CA PRO A 94 -17.07 6.57 -4.91
C PRO A 94 -16.03 6.87 -3.83
N ASP A 95 -15.42 8.06 -3.88
CA ASP A 95 -14.58 8.59 -2.80
C ASP A 95 -15.47 9.04 -1.64
N TYR A 96 -15.93 8.07 -0.84
CA TYR A 96 -16.82 8.31 0.30
C TYR A 96 -16.19 9.22 1.36
N GLY A 97 -14.86 9.20 1.49
CA GLY A 97 -14.13 10.14 2.35
C GLY A 97 -14.32 11.57 1.89
N TRP A 98 -14.15 11.83 0.59
CA TRP A 98 -14.41 13.15 0.01
C TRP A 98 -15.87 13.55 0.08
N GLN A 99 -16.81 12.65 -0.20
CA GLN A 99 -18.24 12.96 -0.10
C GLN A 99 -18.60 13.44 1.31
N ALA A 100 -18.17 12.70 2.35
CA ALA A 100 -18.43 13.08 3.73
C ALA A 100 -17.73 14.41 4.12
N ALA A 101 -16.51 14.63 3.64
CA ALA A 101 -15.77 15.87 3.89
C ALA A 101 -16.42 17.08 3.22
N LYS A 102 -16.79 16.93 1.96
CA LYS A 102 -17.31 18.01 1.09
C LYS A 102 -18.60 18.58 1.64
N ASP A 103 -19.55 17.75 2.04
CA ASP A 103 -20.84 18.20 2.59
C ASP A 103 -20.65 19.11 3.83
N LEU A 104 -19.71 18.75 4.70
CA LEU A 104 -19.36 19.54 5.89
C LEU A 104 -18.65 20.85 5.52
N ILE A 105 -17.73 20.79 4.56
CA ILE A 105 -16.98 21.97 4.09
C ILE A 105 -17.93 22.97 3.42
N GLU A 106 -18.87 22.51 2.59
CA GLU A 106 -19.82 23.37 1.91
C GLU A 106 -20.82 24.03 2.88
N THR A 107 -21.12 23.36 4.00
CA THR A 107 -22.06 23.88 5.01
C THR A 107 -21.40 24.84 5.99
N GLY A 108 -20.16 24.57 6.42
CA GLY A 108 -19.52 25.28 7.54
C GLY A 108 -18.03 25.53 7.39
N GLY A 109 -17.49 25.34 6.19
CA GLY A 109 -16.06 25.49 5.91
C GLY A 109 -15.21 24.38 6.51
N ILE A 110 -13.89 24.54 6.38
CA ILE A 110 -12.93 23.51 6.81
C ILE A 110 -12.92 23.29 8.33
N GLU A 111 -13.27 24.31 9.12
CA GLU A 111 -13.43 24.20 10.57
C GLU A 111 -14.53 23.20 10.95
N ALA A 112 -15.67 23.23 10.26
CA ALA A 112 -16.77 22.30 10.54
C ALA A 112 -16.37 20.84 10.34
N LEU A 113 -15.55 20.56 9.30
CA LEU A 113 -14.97 19.22 9.10
C LEU A 113 -14.06 18.84 10.28
N MET A 114 -13.13 19.71 10.68
CA MET A 114 -12.19 19.43 11.76
C MET A 114 -12.88 19.24 13.11
N GLU A 115 -13.89 20.05 13.41
CA GLU A 115 -14.73 19.91 14.62
C GLU A 115 -15.53 18.61 14.60
N ALA A 116 -16.19 18.30 13.48
CA ALA A 116 -16.97 17.07 13.35
C ALA A 116 -16.08 15.81 13.48
N ALA A 117 -14.88 15.84 12.90
CA ALA A 117 -13.91 14.75 13.00
C ALA A 117 -13.45 14.52 14.45
N ARG A 118 -13.16 15.59 15.20
CA ARG A 118 -12.82 15.51 16.63
C ARG A 118 -13.98 14.98 17.47
N ALA A 119 -15.18 15.49 17.22
CA ALA A 119 -16.40 15.11 17.95
C ALA A 119 -16.97 13.74 17.56
N LYS A 120 -16.44 13.09 16.51
CA LYS A 120 -17.00 11.85 15.93
C LYS A 120 -18.47 11.99 15.53
N SER A 121 -18.86 13.16 15.02
CA SER A 121 -20.26 13.47 14.72
C SER A 121 -20.68 13.03 13.32
N GLY A 122 -21.96 12.68 13.18
CA GLY A 122 -22.59 12.35 11.89
C GLY A 122 -21.84 11.27 11.09
N PRO A 123 -21.54 11.49 9.80
CA PRO A 123 -20.87 10.50 8.94
C PRO A 123 -19.43 10.21 9.37
N LEU A 124 -18.82 11.05 10.21
CA LEU A 124 -17.42 10.93 10.63
C LEU A 124 -17.22 10.03 11.85
N ARG A 125 -18.28 9.36 12.34
CA ARG A 125 -18.16 8.36 13.39
C ARG A 125 -17.22 7.20 13.00
N TYR A 126 -17.18 6.85 11.71
CA TYR A 126 -16.40 5.72 11.20
C TYR A 126 -15.45 6.07 10.04
N GLY A 127 -15.52 7.28 9.48
CA GLY A 127 -14.77 7.68 8.28
C GLY A 127 -13.94 8.96 8.43
N ARG A 128 -13.60 9.34 9.67
CA ARG A 128 -12.93 10.63 9.94
C ARG A 128 -11.50 10.69 9.41
N ALA A 129 -10.77 9.57 9.44
CA ALA A 129 -9.41 9.52 8.92
C ALA A 129 -9.43 9.73 7.40
N GLU A 130 -10.33 9.04 6.71
CA GLU A 130 -10.55 9.12 5.26
C GLU A 130 -11.02 10.50 4.83
N ALA A 131 -11.99 11.09 5.56
CA ALA A 131 -12.49 12.43 5.24
C ALA A 131 -11.41 13.51 5.40
N LEU A 132 -10.66 13.50 6.49
CA LEU A 132 -9.56 14.43 6.72
C LEU A 132 -8.41 14.22 5.71
N LEU A 133 -8.08 12.97 5.39
CA LEU A 133 -7.09 12.66 4.36
C LEU A 133 -7.54 13.14 2.98
N ALA A 134 -8.80 12.90 2.59
CA ALA A 134 -9.35 13.30 1.30
C ALA A 134 -9.37 14.83 1.13
N ALA A 135 -9.74 15.57 2.19
CA ALA A 135 -9.64 17.03 2.23
C ALA A 135 -8.18 17.49 2.20
N GLY A 136 -7.30 16.84 2.97
CA GLY A 136 -5.87 17.16 3.03
C GLY A 136 -5.14 16.94 1.70
N GLN A 137 -5.47 15.87 0.99
CA GLN A 137 -4.93 15.57 -0.35
C GLN A 137 -5.30 16.69 -1.35
N ARG A 138 -6.54 17.19 -1.29
CA ARG A 138 -7.01 18.31 -2.12
C ARG A 138 -6.38 19.64 -1.72
N ALA A 139 -6.26 19.88 -0.42
CA ALA A 139 -5.50 21.03 0.10
C ALA A 139 -4.01 20.97 -0.32
N ALA A 140 -3.45 19.79 -0.54
CA ALA A 140 -2.10 19.59 -1.07
C ALA A 140 -2.00 19.72 -2.60
N GLY A 141 -3.09 20.04 -3.29
CA GLY A 141 -3.13 20.28 -4.74
C GLY A 141 -3.46 19.06 -5.59
N PHE A 142 -3.86 17.93 -5.00
CA PHE A 142 -4.19 16.69 -5.72
C PHE A 142 -5.71 16.44 -5.79
N GLY A 143 -6.22 15.91 -6.92
CA GLY A 143 -7.65 15.61 -7.07
C GLY A 143 -8.54 16.86 -7.13
N LEU A 144 -8.16 17.83 -7.97
CA LEU A 144 -8.84 19.14 -8.11
C LEU A 144 -10.04 19.09 -9.06
N ASP A 145 -10.90 18.09 -8.84
CA ASP A 145 -11.99 17.74 -9.76
C ASP A 145 -13.16 18.75 -9.69
N ASP A 146 -13.38 19.37 -8.53
CA ASP A 146 -14.47 20.30 -8.28
C ASP A 146 -14.01 21.65 -7.68
N GLY A 147 -14.96 22.59 -7.58
CA GLY A 147 -14.70 23.94 -7.08
C GLY A 147 -14.24 23.95 -5.62
N THR A 148 -14.82 23.09 -4.78
CA THR A 148 -14.48 22.96 -3.35
C THR A 148 -13.04 22.48 -3.19
N ALA A 149 -12.61 21.47 -3.96
CA ALA A 149 -11.23 21.00 -3.98
C ALA A 149 -10.24 22.11 -4.34
N ARG A 150 -10.54 22.91 -5.37
CA ARG A 150 -9.69 24.06 -5.78
C ARG A 150 -9.63 25.15 -4.71
N GLN A 151 -10.73 25.40 -3.99
CA GLN A 151 -10.75 26.35 -2.88
C GLN A 151 -9.91 25.88 -1.69
N LEU A 152 -9.86 24.57 -1.41
CA LEU A 152 -8.95 24.04 -0.39
C LEU A 152 -7.49 24.20 -0.81
N ALA A 153 -7.16 23.88 -2.07
CA ALA A 153 -5.80 24.00 -2.60
C ALA A 153 -5.26 25.44 -2.59
N ALA A 154 -6.14 26.43 -2.69
CA ALA A 154 -5.79 27.85 -2.64
C ALA A 154 -5.51 28.36 -1.19
N GLN A 155 -5.71 27.54 -0.16
CA GLN A 155 -5.48 27.93 1.23
C GLN A 155 -4.08 27.51 1.68
N ASP A 156 -3.20 28.50 1.79
CA ASP A 156 -1.82 28.32 2.22
C ASP A 156 -1.74 27.61 3.59
N GLY A 157 -0.93 26.56 3.67
CA GLY A 157 -0.70 25.81 4.90
C GLY A 157 -1.87 24.93 5.35
N LEU A 158 -2.99 24.87 4.61
CA LEU A 158 -4.14 24.07 5.04
C LEU A 158 -3.80 22.57 5.12
N ALA A 159 -3.06 22.06 4.14
CA ALA A 159 -2.64 20.66 4.14
C ALA A 159 -1.69 20.35 5.32
N TRP A 160 -0.89 21.33 5.76
CA TRP A 160 -0.09 21.29 7.01
C TRP A 160 -0.98 21.11 8.22
N ARG A 161 -1.93 22.02 8.39
CA ARG A 161 -2.87 22.02 9.51
C ARG A 161 -3.71 20.75 9.59
N LEU A 162 -4.25 20.26 8.47
CA LEU A 162 -5.04 19.02 8.46
C LEU A 162 -4.24 17.79 8.88
N ASN A 163 -2.94 17.75 8.57
CA ASN A 163 -2.07 16.67 9.00
C ASN A 163 -1.73 16.74 10.49
N GLU A 164 -1.56 17.95 11.04
CA GLU A 164 -1.41 18.17 12.47
C GLU A 164 -2.65 17.66 13.23
N VAL A 165 -3.85 17.99 12.73
CA VAL A 165 -5.11 17.48 13.30
C VAL A 165 -5.16 15.95 13.29
N LEU A 166 -4.82 15.31 12.16
CA LEU A 166 -4.73 13.85 12.09
C LEU A 166 -3.74 13.27 13.11
N LEU A 167 -2.57 13.90 13.27
CA LEU A 167 -1.54 13.43 14.18
C LEU A 167 -1.92 13.62 15.66
N GLU A 168 -2.53 14.75 16.02
CA GLU A 168 -3.06 15.01 17.36
C GLU A 168 -4.17 14.03 17.73
N MET A 169 -5.08 13.75 16.79
CA MET A 169 -6.12 12.75 16.97
C MET A 169 -5.51 11.35 17.13
N ALA A 170 -4.50 10.99 16.33
CA ALA A 170 -3.82 9.71 16.47
C ALA A 170 -3.16 9.54 17.85
N ARG A 171 -2.61 10.61 18.44
CA ARG A 171 -1.98 10.58 19.77
C ARG A 171 -2.97 10.40 20.92
N SER A 172 -4.22 10.82 20.73
CA SER A 172 -5.26 10.85 21.76
C SER A 172 -6.34 9.78 21.58
N ALA A 173 -6.38 9.10 20.44
CA ALA A 173 -7.34 8.05 20.13
C ALA A 173 -6.98 6.72 20.82
N GLU A 174 -7.97 5.84 20.93
CA GLU A 174 -7.78 4.46 21.36
C GLU A 174 -6.95 3.68 20.32
N ALA A 175 -6.22 2.64 20.76
CA ALA A 175 -5.18 1.96 19.98
C ALA A 175 -5.60 1.51 18.58
N PHE A 176 -6.86 1.06 18.41
CA PHE A 176 -7.37 0.64 17.10
C PHE A 176 -7.47 1.82 16.12
N GLU A 177 -8.09 2.90 16.56
CA GLU A 177 -8.37 4.08 15.74
C GLU A 177 -7.14 4.98 15.55
N ALA A 178 -6.24 4.97 16.54
CA ALA A 178 -4.95 5.64 16.46
C ALA A 178 -4.15 5.19 15.23
N GLY A 179 -4.22 3.89 14.89
CA GLY A 179 -3.54 3.31 13.73
C GLY A 179 -4.01 3.88 12.39
N ASP A 180 -5.33 3.99 12.19
CA ASP A 180 -5.92 4.50 10.96
C ASP A 180 -5.69 6.01 10.79
N LEU A 181 -5.80 6.78 11.88
CA LEU A 181 -5.46 8.20 11.91
C LEU A 181 -3.97 8.44 11.63
N ALA A 182 -3.10 7.63 12.21
CA ALA A 182 -1.66 7.67 11.95
C ALA A 182 -1.34 7.29 10.50
N HIS A 183 -2.05 6.33 9.92
CA HIS A 183 -1.90 5.95 8.53
C HIS A 183 -2.27 7.10 7.59
N ALA A 184 -3.43 7.73 7.82
CA ALA A 184 -3.86 8.93 7.11
C ALA A 184 -2.85 10.08 7.27
N ALA A 185 -2.34 10.30 8.49
CA ALA A 185 -1.31 11.30 8.75
C ALA A 185 -0.01 11.02 7.99
N ALA A 186 0.44 9.77 7.94
CA ALA A 186 1.64 9.36 7.20
C ALA A 186 1.45 9.56 5.69
N ARG A 187 0.29 9.19 5.14
CA ARG A 187 0.00 9.39 3.71
C ARG A 187 -0.01 10.87 3.34
N LEU A 188 -0.68 11.71 4.14
CA LEU A 188 -0.73 13.15 3.88
C LEU A 188 0.64 13.81 4.01
N ALA A 189 1.45 13.40 5.00
CA ALA A 189 2.84 13.84 5.13
C ALA A 189 3.67 13.45 3.91
N ALA A 190 3.48 12.23 3.39
CA ALA A 190 4.16 11.76 2.19
C ALA A 190 3.77 12.56 0.95
N LEU A 191 2.49 12.89 0.76
CA LEU A 191 2.01 13.77 -0.34
C LEU A 191 2.63 15.17 -0.25
N ARG A 192 2.83 15.67 0.96
CA ARG A 192 3.39 16.99 1.25
C ARG A 192 4.91 17.02 1.38
N CYS A 193 5.60 15.92 1.12
CA CYS A 193 7.06 15.84 1.18
C CYS A 193 7.64 16.15 2.58
N ASP A 194 6.89 15.88 3.64
CA ASP A 194 7.33 16.10 5.03
C ASP A 194 7.85 14.80 5.65
N LEU A 195 9.16 14.58 5.55
CA LEU A 195 9.82 13.37 6.07
C LEU A 195 9.66 13.22 7.58
N LYS A 196 9.74 14.33 8.33
CA LYS A 196 9.72 14.29 9.79
C LYS A 196 8.34 13.87 10.30
N THR A 197 7.28 14.49 9.76
CA THR A 197 5.91 14.12 10.14
C THR A 197 5.56 12.73 9.63
N PHE A 198 6.04 12.36 8.44
CA PHE A 198 5.89 11.00 7.92
C PHE A 198 6.47 9.95 8.87
N ASP A 199 7.75 10.08 9.27
CA ASP A 199 8.40 9.13 10.16
C ASP A 199 7.72 9.08 11.53
N THR A 200 7.28 10.23 12.05
CA THR A 200 6.52 10.31 13.31
C THR A 200 5.20 9.54 13.20
N ALA A 201 4.38 9.85 12.19
CA ALA A 201 3.09 9.22 11.98
C ALA A 201 3.22 7.71 11.74
N ARG A 202 4.19 7.28 10.92
CA ARG A 202 4.45 5.86 10.61
C ARG A 202 4.65 5.01 11.87
N THR A 203 5.42 5.51 12.84
CA THR A 203 5.69 4.77 14.10
C THR A 203 4.46 4.56 14.98
N MET A 204 3.40 5.32 14.75
CA MET A 204 2.12 5.20 15.46
C MET A 204 1.11 4.28 14.76
N THR A 205 1.44 3.77 13.58
CA THR A 205 0.56 2.85 12.83
C THR A 205 0.62 1.43 13.40
N LEU A 206 -0.38 0.59 13.11
CA LEU A 206 -0.41 -0.80 13.58
C LEU A 206 0.72 -1.68 13.02
N ALA A 207 1.27 -1.33 11.84
CA ALA A 207 2.35 -2.05 11.19
C ALA A 207 3.38 -1.07 10.60
N PRO A 208 4.22 -0.42 11.43
CA PRO A 208 5.16 0.64 11.00
C PRO A 208 6.20 0.21 9.96
N ASP A 209 6.40 -1.09 9.82
CA ASP A 209 7.30 -1.79 8.90
C ASP A 209 6.59 -2.28 7.62
N ALA A 210 5.28 -2.01 7.47
CA ALA A 210 4.54 -2.34 6.27
C ALA A 210 5.20 -1.71 5.03
N ILE A 211 5.35 -2.52 3.97
CA ILE A 211 6.14 -2.19 2.77
C ILE A 211 5.68 -0.88 2.13
N ARG A 212 4.38 -0.59 2.16
CA ARG A 212 3.82 0.67 1.64
C ARG A 212 4.56 1.91 2.14
N TYR A 213 5.01 1.91 3.40
CA TYR A 213 5.72 3.04 3.98
C TYR A 213 7.12 3.20 3.41
N THR A 214 7.76 2.12 2.95
CA THR A 214 9.03 2.20 2.21
C THR A 214 8.83 2.96 0.89
N PHE A 215 7.74 2.69 0.17
CA PHE A 215 7.40 3.41 -1.07
C PHE A 215 7.06 4.88 -0.82
N TRP A 216 6.25 5.16 0.21
CA TRP A 216 5.90 6.54 0.57
C TRP A 216 7.12 7.32 1.02
N ARG A 217 8.05 6.70 1.77
CA ARG A 217 9.33 7.33 2.11
C ARG A 217 10.18 7.57 0.88
N ALA A 218 10.25 6.62 -0.06
CA ALA A 218 10.98 6.77 -1.32
C ALA A 218 10.45 7.92 -2.18
N ARG A 219 9.14 8.23 -2.12
CA ARG A 219 8.59 9.47 -2.70
C ARG A 219 9.26 10.70 -2.12
N ILE A 220 9.33 10.77 -0.79
CA ILE A 220 9.84 11.93 -0.06
C ILE A 220 11.34 12.10 -0.26
N THR A 221 12.10 11.00 -0.21
CA THR A 221 13.57 11.04 -0.22
C THR A 221 14.21 10.87 -1.58
N GLY A 222 13.44 10.50 -2.61
CA GLY A 222 13.95 10.12 -3.94
C GLY A 222 14.70 8.77 -3.98
N ASP A 223 15.14 8.25 -2.83
CA ASP A 223 15.82 6.95 -2.73
C ASP A 223 14.87 5.77 -2.99
N ARG A 224 15.06 5.11 -4.14
CA ARG A 224 14.32 3.91 -4.56
C ARG A 224 15.13 2.63 -4.50
N ALA A 225 16.41 2.68 -4.12
CA ALA A 225 17.34 1.54 -4.23
C ALA A 225 16.88 0.34 -3.39
N GLY A 226 16.22 0.58 -2.25
CA GLY A 226 15.71 -0.48 -1.37
C GLY A 226 14.37 -1.10 -1.79
N LEU A 227 13.66 -0.54 -2.79
CA LEU A 227 12.30 -0.99 -3.12
C LEU A 227 12.23 -2.44 -3.65
N PRO A 228 13.11 -2.88 -4.58
CA PRO A 228 13.12 -4.28 -5.03
C PRO A 228 13.31 -5.26 -3.86
N THR A 229 14.27 -4.97 -2.97
CA THR A 229 14.52 -5.79 -1.77
C THR A 229 13.32 -5.82 -0.82
N ALA A 230 12.64 -4.70 -0.64
CA ALA A 230 11.45 -4.63 0.21
C ALA A 230 10.31 -5.52 -0.34
N ILE A 231 10.06 -5.47 -1.66
CA ILE A 231 9.07 -6.34 -2.34
C ILE A 231 9.42 -7.81 -2.10
N MET A 232 10.68 -8.19 -2.33
CA MET A 232 11.12 -9.57 -2.23
C MET A 232 11.11 -10.10 -0.80
N THR A 233 11.52 -9.29 0.18
CA THR A 233 11.52 -9.69 1.60
C THR A 233 10.11 -9.89 2.13
N GLY A 234 9.14 -9.12 1.62
CA GLY A 234 7.73 -9.31 1.93
C GLY A 234 7.09 -10.55 1.30
N ALA A 235 7.70 -11.11 0.27
CA ALA A 235 7.13 -12.25 -0.44
C ALA A 235 7.18 -13.50 0.45
N SER A 236 5.99 -14.03 0.78
CA SER A 236 5.83 -15.28 1.51
C SER A 236 4.75 -16.09 0.85
N SER A 237 4.89 -17.42 0.83
CA SER A 237 3.87 -18.33 0.30
C SER A 237 2.54 -18.25 1.06
N GLU A 238 2.55 -17.69 2.27
CA GLU A 238 1.40 -17.67 3.16
C GLU A 238 0.57 -16.38 3.08
N ASP A 239 1.17 -15.26 2.69
CA ASP A 239 0.53 -13.95 2.82
C ASP A 239 0.64 -13.09 1.55
N THR A 240 -0.52 -12.57 1.12
CA THR A 240 -0.62 -11.68 -0.05
C THR A 240 -0.57 -10.21 0.33
N ARG A 241 -0.72 -9.87 1.62
CA ARG A 241 -0.74 -8.48 2.11
C ARG A 241 0.53 -7.71 1.71
N PRO A 242 1.76 -8.26 1.84
CA PRO A 242 2.98 -7.52 1.48
C PRO A 242 3.01 -7.14 0.00
N ILE A 243 2.57 -8.04 -0.90
CA ILE A 243 2.49 -7.76 -2.34
C ILE A 243 1.43 -6.69 -2.63
N ARG A 244 0.25 -6.76 -2.02
CA ARG A 244 -0.76 -5.69 -2.17
C ARG A 244 -0.24 -4.34 -1.68
N GLN A 245 0.46 -4.32 -0.54
CA GLN A 245 1.10 -3.11 -0.02
C GLN A 245 2.15 -2.54 -0.98
N ALA A 246 2.92 -3.39 -1.65
CA ALA A 246 3.86 -2.98 -2.68
C ALA A 246 3.14 -2.40 -3.91
N LEU A 247 2.08 -3.05 -4.39
CA LEU A 247 1.26 -2.54 -5.50
C LEU A 247 0.63 -1.19 -5.17
N ASP A 248 0.05 -1.03 -3.98
CA ASP A 248 -0.46 0.26 -3.49
C ASP A 248 0.65 1.34 -3.47
N GLY A 249 1.88 0.96 -3.11
CA GLY A 249 3.05 1.84 -3.10
C GLY A 249 3.53 2.23 -4.49
N ILE A 250 3.50 1.30 -5.45
CA ILE A 250 3.81 1.56 -6.87
C ILE A 250 2.77 2.50 -7.47
N GLU A 251 1.48 2.24 -7.26
CA GLU A 251 0.38 3.11 -7.70
C GLU A 251 0.54 4.52 -7.11
N PHE A 252 0.88 4.63 -5.82
CA PHE A 252 1.14 5.91 -5.18
C PHE A 252 2.31 6.69 -5.83
N LEU A 253 3.41 6.02 -6.18
CA LEU A 253 4.53 6.68 -6.88
C LEU A 253 4.17 7.05 -8.33
N ALA A 254 3.34 6.24 -8.99
CA ALA A 254 2.86 6.52 -10.35
C ALA A 254 1.95 7.76 -10.36
N GLU A 255 1.05 7.86 -9.38
CA GLU A 255 0.08 8.95 -9.27
C GLU A 255 0.74 10.27 -8.85
N PHE A 256 1.62 10.24 -7.85
CA PHE A 256 2.11 11.45 -7.19
C PHE A 256 3.57 11.82 -7.47
N GLY A 257 4.28 11.01 -8.27
CA GLY A 257 5.68 11.24 -8.60
C GLY A 257 6.61 11.22 -7.38
N ALA A 258 7.85 11.67 -7.56
CA ALA A 258 8.77 11.98 -6.47
C ALA A 258 8.53 13.42 -5.97
N CYS A 259 8.94 13.70 -4.74
CA CYS A 259 9.08 15.07 -4.28
C CYS A 259 10.22 15.77 -5.04
N ASP A 260 9.99 17.02 -5.46
CA ASP A 260 11.07 17.86 -5.99
C ASP A 260 12.12 18.04 -4.87
N GLY A 261 13.39 17.79 -5.21
CA GLY A 261 14.53 17.97 -4.30
C GLY A 261 14.96 19.42 -4.18
#